data_AF-A0A9K3NY91-F1
#
_entry.id   AF-A0A9K3NY91-F1
#
_cell.length_a   1.000
_cell.length_b   1.000
_cell.length_c   1.000
_cell.angle_alpha   90.00
_cell.angle_beta   90.00
_cell.angle_gamma   90.00
#
_symmetry.space_group_name_H-M   'P 1'
#
loop_
_entity.id
_entity.type
_entity.pdbx_description
1 polymer ?
#
loop_
_entity_poly.entity_id
_entity_poly.type
_entity_poly.pdbx_seq_one_letter_code
_entity_poly.pdbx_strand_id
1 'polypeptide(L)'
;MKHAAELKEMRASHDQLLSDYHRLVDAKDEVERARDREIESHKTTIDEARGMLVRCERDMIEAYAELSELKLTKQWFLTDGVAWVVKLVHQSPELEKVVADLVNSVNAVGANEGIKQGFKAAQELIGSAEEVPGYDAGAQSALEAAVKAFDELKISVLDKVADLIEEPLSVIRQRSDLPIVGDDDNIAQV
;
A
#
# COMPACT_ATOMS: atom_id res chain seq x y z
N MET A 1 8.25 56.22 89.05
CA MET A 1 9.25 55.67 88.11
C MET A 1 8.80 54.36 87.45
N LYS A 2 8.11 53.44 88.15
CA LYS A 2 7.69 52.13 87.61
C LYS A 2 6.74 52.19 86.39
N HIS A 3 5.69 53.02 86.45
CA HIS A 3 4.72 53.16 85.34
C HIS A 3 5.28 53.75 84.03
N ALA A 4 6.33 54.57 84.10
CA ALA A 4 6.97 55.12 82.91
C ALA A 4 7.80 54.07 82.16
N ALA A 5 8.38 53.10 82.88
CA ALA A 5 9.08 51.97 82.29
C ALA A 5 8.11 51.01 81.61
N GLU A 6 6.99 50.70 82.28
CA GLU A 6 5.91 49.84 81.74
C GLU A 6 5.30 50.42 80.45
N LEU A 7 5.06 51.72 80.38
CA LEU A 7 4.57 52.40 79.16
C LEU A 7 5.59 52.35 78.01
N LYS A 8 6.89 52.46 78.32
CA LYS A 8 7.96 52.40 77.31
C LYS A 8 8.10 50.98 76.74
N GLU A 9 7.99 49.97 77.60
CA GLU A 9 8.01 48.56 77.20
C GLU A 9 6.78 48.19 76.36
N MET A 10 5.59 48.66 76.76
CA MET A 10 4.36 48.45 75.99
C MET A 10 4.45 49.09 74.60
N ARG A 11 5.01 50.31 74.49
CA ARG A 11 5.22 50.96 73.20
C ARG A 11 6.20 50.18 72.32
N ALA A 12 7.33 49.73 72.87
CA ALA A 12 8.29 48.92 72.13
C ALA A 12 7.70 47.59 71.65
N SER A 13 6.90 46.92 72.50
CA SER A 13 6.20 45.69 72.14
C SER A 13 5.15 45.93 71.04
N HIS A 14 4.44 47.05 71.07
CA HIS A 14 3.47 47.41 70.05
C HIS A 14 4.14 47.71 68.70
N ASP A 15 5.26 48.45 68.72
CA ASP A 15 6.02 48.76 67.51
C ASP A 15 6.64 47.49 66.89
N GLN A 16 7.09 46.54 67.73
CA GLN A 16 7.53 45.22 67.29
C GLN A 16 6.40 44.42 66.65
N LEU A 17 5.21 44.40 67.27
CA LEU A 17 4.05 43.70 66.73
C LEU A 17 3.61 44.26 65.37
N LEU A 18 3.65 45.59 65.20
CA LEU A 18 3.37 46.24 63.91
C LEU A 18 4.40 45.86 62.84
N SER A 19 5.69 45.82 63.21
CA SER A 19 6.75 45.39 62.30
C SER A 19 6.57 43.93 61.88
N ASP A 20 6.25 43.05 62.81
CA ASP A 20 6.02 41.63 62.54
C ASP A 20 4.75 41.43 61.71
N TYR A 21 3.70 42.22 61.95
CA TYR A 21 2.48 42.22 61.15
C TYR A 21 2.76 42.57 59.69
N HIS A 22 3.47 43.68 59.42
CA HIS A 22 3.83 44.04 58.03
C HIS A 22 4.68 42.97 57.37
N ARG A 23 5.66 42.41 58.09
CA ARG A 23 6.50 41.32 57.56
C ARG A 23 5.67 40.08 57.20
N LEU A 24 4.68 39.74 58.01
CA LEU A 24 3.78 38.60 57.73
C LEU A 24 2.86 38.88 56.55
N VAL A 25 2.37 40.12 56.39
CA VAL A 25 1.58 40.53 55.22
C VAL A 25 2.41 40.44 53.94
N ASP A 26 3.64 40.96 53.94
CA ASP A 26 4.54 40.88 52.79
C ASP A 26 4.87 39.42 52.42
N ALA A 27 5.11 38.58 53.42
CA ALA A 27 5.37 37.15 53.22
C ALA A 27 4.14 36.42 52.68
N LYS A 28 2.94 36.74 53.18
CA LYS A 28 1.67 36.20 52.69
C LYS A 28 1.48 36.56 51.21
N ASP A 29 1.68 37.82 50.85
CA ASP A 29 1.50 38.27 49.47
C ASP A 29 2.52 37.60 48.53
N GLU A 30 3.75 37.37 48.98
CA GLU A 30 4.73 36.65 48.17
C GLU A 30 4.36 35.18 47.96
N VAL A 31 3.83 34.51 48.99
CA VAL A 31 3.30 33.14 48.87
C VAL A 31 2.11 33.10 47.91
N GLU A 32 1.20 34.08 47.97
CA GLU A 32 0.06 34.17 47.05
C GLU A 32 0.52 34.37 45.60
N ARG A 33 1.48 35.27 45.35
CA ARG A 33 2.07 35.45 44.01
C ARG A 33 2.79 34.21 43.52
N ALA A 34 3.53 33.51 44.39
CA ALA A 34 4.23 32.28 44.03
C ALA A 34 3.24 31.16 43.65
N ARG A 35 2.18 30.99 44.46
CA ARG A 35 1.08 30.06 44.17
C ARG A 35 0.41 30.39 42.84
N ASP A 36 0.11 31.65 42.58
CA ASP A 36 -0.58 32.05 41.34
C ASP A 36 0.30 31.78 40.10
N ARG A 37 1.61 32.00 40.21
CA ARG A 37 2.58 31.62 39.16
C ARG A 37 2.61 30.10 38.92
N GLU A 38 2.63 29.31 39.99
CA GLU A 38 2.63 27.84 39.90
C GLU A 38 1.32 27.31 39.29
N ILE A 39 0.18 27.86 39.70
CA ILE A 39 -1.13 27.54 39.12
C ILE A 39 -1.12 27.82 37.61
N GLU A 40 -0.60 28.97 37.18
CA GLU A 40 -0.59 29.32 35.76
C GLU A 40 0.35 28.41 34.96
N SER A 41 1.53 28.09 35.51
CA SER A 41 2.44 27.11 34.92
C SER A 41 1.80 25.73 34.76
N HIS A 42 1.06 25.28 35.77
CA HIS A 42 0.35 24.00 35.72
C HIS A 42 -0.78 24.02 34.68
N LYS A 43 -1.54 25.12 34.57
CA LYS A 43 -2.54 25.26 33.51
C LYS A 43 -1.93 25.15 32.12
N THR A 44 -0.83 25.86 31.86
CA THR A 44 -0.13 25.77 30.57
C THR A 44 0.29 24.34 30.26
N THR A 45 0.87 23.64 31.24
CA THR A 45 1.28 22.23 31.08
C THR A 45 0.08 21.31 30.78
N ILE A 46 -1.06 21.53 31.47
CA ILE A 46 -2.29 20.77 31.24
C ILE A 46 -2.83 21.04 29.84
N ASP A 47 -2.82 22.29 29.38
CA ASP A 47 -3.32 22.65 28.05
C ASP A 47 -2.44 22.09 26.94
N GLU A 48 -1.11 22.08 27.12
CA GLU A 48 -0.18 21.41 26.21
C GLU A 48 -0.44 19.90 26.13
N ALA A 49 -0.59 19.24 27.28
CA ALA A 49 -0.88 17.81 27.35
C ALA A 49 -2.23 17.48 26.69
N ARG A 50 -3.25 18.32 26.89
CA ARG A 50 -4.55 18.19 26.21
C ARG A 50 -4.40 18.33 24.69
N GLY A 51 -3.61 19.29 24.22
CA GLY A 51 -3.32 19.46 22.80
C GLY A 51 -2.60 18.27 22.19
N MET A 52 -1.65 17.66 22.93
CA MET A 52 -0.98 16.43 22.50
C MET A 52 -1.94 15.25 22.43
N LEU A 53 -2.85 15.11 23.40
CA LEU A 53 -3.83 14.03 23.42
C LEU A 53 -4.78 14.11 22.22
N VAL A 54 -5.30 15.30 21.90
CA VAL A 54 -6.17 15.51 20.73
C VAL A 54 -5.46 15.17 19.41
N ARG A 55 -4.17 15.51 19.28
CA ARG A 55 -3.37 15.11 18.10
C ARG A 55 -3.20 13.60 18.04
N CYS A 56 -2.85 12.96 19.15
CA CYS A 56 -2.69 11.51 19.21
C CYS A 56 -3.98 10.77 18.86
N GLU A 57 -5.13 11.26 19.32
CA GLU A 57 -6.43 10.68 18.97
C GLU A 57 -6.73 10.79 17.47
N ARG A 58 -6.38 11.93 16.85
CA ARG A 58 -6.52 12.11 15.41
C ARG A 58 -5.62 11.16 14.63
N ASP A 59 -4.34 11.13 14.95
CA ASP A 59 -3.35 10.27 14.27
C ASP A 59 -3.76 8.80 14.40
N MET A 60 -4.30 8.41 15.56
CA MET A 60 -4.84 7.07 15.80
C MET A 60 -6.05 6.77 14.88
N ILE A 61 -6.99 7.70 14.74
CA ILE A 61 -8.16 7.55 13.86
C ILE A 61 -7.72 7.38 12.40
N GLU A 62 -6.79 8.22 11.93
CA GLU A 62 -6.24 8.16 10.57
C GLU A 62 -5.56 6.81 10.32
N ALA A 63 -4.69 6.38 11.23
CA ALA A 63 -4.01 5.08 11.12
C ALA A 63 -4.99 3.89 11.13
N TYR A 64 -6.07 3.96 11.92
CA TYR A 64 -7.11 2.92 11.91
C TYR A 64 -7.90 2.89 10.60
N ALA A 65 -8.15 4.06 9.99
CA ALA A 65 -8.80 4.15 8.69
C ALA A 65 -7.92 3.53 7.60
N GLU A 66 -6.65 3.89 7.53
CA GLU A 66 -5.66 3.32 6.60
C GLU A 66 -5.54 1.80 6.78
N LEU A 67 -5.44 1.32 8.03
CA LEU A 67 -5.37 -0.12 8.31
C LEU A 67 -6.64 -0.85 7.88
N SER A 68 -7.81 -0.22 8.03
CA SER A 68 -9.09 -0.80 7.63
C SER A 68 -9.18 -0.89 6.11
N GLU A 69 -8.78 0.16 5.40
CA GLU A 69 -8.71 0.17 3.94
C GLU A 69 -7.72 -0.89 3.43
N LEU A 70 -6.53 -0.99 4.03
CA LEU A 70 -5.55 -2.02 3.67
C LEU A 70 -6.08 -3.44 3.86
N LYS A 71 -6.83 -3.69 4.95
CA LYS A 71 -7.47 -4.99 5.19
C LYS A 71 -8.53 -5.31 4.15
N LEU A 72 -9.37 -4.34 3.79
CA LEU A 72 -10.38 -4.50 2.74
C LEU A 72 -9.74 -4.74 1.37
N THR A 73 -8.67 -4.01 1.07
CA THR A 73 -7.90 -4.15 -0.17
C THR A 73 -7.29 -5.53 -0.27
N LYS A 74 -6.63 -5.99 0.80
CA LYS A 74 -6.07 -7.34 0.88
C LYS A 74 -7.15 -8.41 0.71
N GLN A 75 -8.29 -8.28 1.40
CA GLN A 75 -9.38 -9.23 1.28
C GLN A 75 -9.88 -9.30 -0.17
N TRP A 76 -10.14 -8.15 -0.78
CA TRP A 76 -10.61 -8.08 -2.16
C TRP A 76 -9.59 -8.65 -3.14
N PHE A 77 -8.30 -8.34 -2.99
CA PHE A 77 -7.25 -8.90 -3.84
C PHE A 77 -7.23 -10.43 -3.79
N LEU A 78 -7.34 -11.00 -2.59
CA LEU A 78 -7.36 -12.46 -2.38
C LEU A 78 -8.64 -13.15 -2.84
N THR A 79 -9.73 -12.43 -3.09
CA THR A 79 -10.99 -12.99 -3.58
C THR A 79 -11.23 -12.65 -5.06
N ASP A 80 -11.52 -11.38 -5.34
CA ASP A 80 -11.99 -10.92 -6.64
C ASP A 80 -10.81 -10.45 -7.50
N GLY A 81 -9.76 -9.89 -6.89
CA GLY A 81 -8.59 -9.38 -7.60
C GLY A 81 -7.83 -10.46 -8.35
N VAL A 82 -7.60 -11.64 -7.75
CA VAL A 82 -6.98 -12.77 -8.45
C VAL A 82 -7.82 -13.23 -9.65
N ALA A 83 -9.14 -13.34 -9.47
CA ALA A 83 -10.04 -13.72 -10.56
C ALA A 83 -10.00 -12.71 -11.71
N TRP A 84 -9.94 -11.42 -11.36
CA TRP A 84 -9.79 -10.34 -12.32
C TRP A 84 -8.47 -10.41 -13.09
N VAL A 85 -7.33 -10.60 -12.41
CA VAL A 85 -6.02 -10.78 -13.06
C VAL A 85 -6.01 -11.99 -14.00
N VAL A 86 -6.56 -13.12 -13.56
CA VAL A 86 -6.66 -14.32 -14.42
C VAL A 86 -7.49 -14.03 -15.66
N LYS A 87 -8.60 -13.30 -15.52
CA LYS A 87 -9.45 -12.89 -16.65
C LYS A 87 -8.68 -11.99 -17.63
N LEU A 88 -7.94 -11.01 -17.13
CA LEU A 88 -7.10 -10.12 -17.95
C LEU A 88 -6.05 -10.90 -18.73
N VAL A 89 -5.35 -11.82 -18.06
CA VAL A 89 -4.34 -12.69 -18.69
C VAL A 89 -4.97 -13.59 -19.76
N HIS A 90 -6.13 -14.18 -19.48
CA HIS A 90 -6.82 -15.05 -20.43
C HIS A 90 -7.32 -14.29 -21.67
N GLN A 91 -7.66 -13.01 -21.53
CA GLN A 91 -8.12 -12.14 -22.61
C GLN A 91 -6.99 -11.38 -23.32
N SER A 92 -5.72 -11.63 -22.94
CA SER A 92 -4.56 -11.01 -23.57
C SER A 92 -4.33 -11.56 -24.97
N PRO A 93 -4.30 -10.70 -26.00
CA PRO A 93 -3.94 -11.10 -27.36
C PRO A 93 -2.52 -11.69 -27.45
N GLU A 94 -1.61 -11.26 -26.58
CA GLU A 94 -0.24 -11.78 -26.51
C GLU A 94 -0.22 -13.26 -26.09
N LEU A 95 -1.01 -13.63 -25.07
CA LEU A 95 -1.15 -15.03 -24.67
C LEU A 95 -1.84 -15.85 -25.76
N GLU A 96 -2.93 -15.34 -26.34
CA GLU A 96 -3.67 -16.02 -27.41
C GLU A 96 -2.75 -16.36 -28.59
N LYS A 97 -1.96 -15.39 -29.05
CA LYS A 97 -1.03 -15.56 -30.16
C LYS A 97 0.01 -16.64 -29.87
N VAL A 98 0.69 -16.57 -28.72
CA VAL A 98 1.78 -17.50 -28.42
C VAL A 98 1.25 -18.92 -28.20
N VAL A 99 0.07 -19.08 -27.60
CA VAL A 99 -0.58 -20.39 -27.48
C VAL A 99 -0.95 -20.94 -28.86
N ALA A 100 -1.49 -20.12 -29.75
CA ALA A 100 -1.81 -20.53 -31.12
C ALA A 100 -0.57 -20.99 -31.89
N ASP A 101 0.53 -20.23 -31.83
CA ASP A 101 1.80 -20.55 -32.47
C ASP A 101 2.39 -21.88 -31.95
N LEU A 102 2.30 -22.11 -30.63
CA LEU A 102 2.73 -23.35 -30.00
C LEU A 102 1.91 -24.55 -30.48
N VAL A 103 0.57 -24.46 -30.44
CA VAL A 103 -0.33 -25.55 -30.87
C VAL A 103 -0.12 -25.88 -32.35
N ASN A 104 0.00 -24.86 -33.20
CA ASN A 104 0.24 -25.06 -34.63
C ASN A 104 1.58 -25.76 -34.89
N SER A 105 2.64 -25.37 -34.17
CA SER A 105 3.97 -25.98 -34.31
C SER A 105 4.00 -27.44 -33.83
N VAL A 106 3.34 -27.75 -32.71
CA VAL A 106 3.20 -29.14 -32.22
C VAL A 106 2.48 -30.01 -33.25
N ASN A 107 1.37 -29.51 -33.82
CA ASN A 107 0.63 -30.23 -34.86
C ASN A 107 1.48 -30.48 -36.11
N ALA A 108 2.26 -29.48 -36.54
CA ALA A 108 3.16 -29.61 -37.68
C ALA A 108 4.24 -30.68 -37.45
N VAL A 109 4.89 -30.69 -36.28
CA VAL A 109 5.89 -31.71 -35.92
C VAL A 109 5.28 -33.11 -35.92
N GLY A 110 4.10 -33.29 -35.31
CA GLY A 110 3.41 -34.58 -35.28
C GLY A 110 3.06 -35.10 -36.68
N ALA A 111 2.52 -34.23 -37.55
CA ALA A 111 2.24 -34.57 -38.94
C ALA A 111 3.51 -34.97 -39.70
N ASN A 112 4.59 -34.22 -39.54
CA ASN A 112 5.86 -34.47 -40.23
C ASN A 112 6.54 -35.77 -39.78
N GLU A 113 6.51 -36.09 -38.49
CA GLU A 113 7.05 -37.37 -38.02
C GLU A 113 6.20 -38.54 -38.52
N GLY A 114 4.87 -38.40 -38.56
CA GLY A 114 3.98 -39.41 -39.17
C GLY A 114 4.30 -39.66 -40.65
N ILE A 115 4.46 -38.58 -41.44
CA ILE A 115 4.85 -38.65 -42.85
C ILE A 115 6.21 -39.34 -43.01
N LYS A 116 7.20 -38.94 -42.21
CA LYS A 116 8.56 -39.50 -42.24
C LYS A 116 8.59 -40.99 -41.92
N GLN A 117 7.80 -41.47 -40.97
CA GLN A 117 7.71 -42.90 -40.65
C GLN A 117 7.02 -43.69 -41.78
N GLY A 118 5.92 -43.16 -42.34
CA GLY A 118 5.25 -43.76 -43.49
C GLY A 118 6.19 -43.87 -44.71
N PHE A 119 7.01 -42.85 -44.93
CA PHE A 119 8.02 -42.85 -45.98
C PHE A 119 9.11 -43.90 -45.75
N LYS A 120 9.68 -44.00 -44.54
CA LYS A 120 10.67 -45.03 -44.22
C LYS A 120 10.12 -46.44 -44.50
N ALA A 121 8.90 -46.71 -44.08
CA ALA A 121 8.24 -48.00 -44.34
C ALA A 121 8.05 -48.27 -45.85
N ALA A 122 7.73 -47.25 -46.65
CA ALA A 122 7.60 -47.39 -48.11
C ALA A 122 8.94 -47.53 -48.83
N GLN A 123 9.98 -46.83 -48.37
CA GLN A 123 11.32 -46.88 -48.94
C GLN A 123 11.96 -48.26 -48.77
N GLU A 124 11.72 -48.92 -47.64
CA GLU A 124 12.09 -50.32 -47.40
C GLU A 124 11.45 -51.30 -48.41
N LEU A 125 10.33 -50.93 -49.04
CA LEU A 125 9.62 -51.74 -50.04
C LEU A 125 10.01 -51.44 -51.50
N ILE A 126 10.38 -50.20 -51.85
CA ILE A 126 10.44 -49.73 -53.25
C ILE A 126 11.79 -49.09 -53.66
N GLY A 127 12.72 -48.87 -52.72
CA GLY A 127 14.16 -48.64 -53.02
C GLY A 127 14.57 -47.25 -53.53
N SER A 128 13.64 -46.35 -53.88
CA SER A 128 13.93 -44.96 -54.24
C SER A 128 12.77 -44.08 -53.80
N ALA A 129 13.08 -42.86 -53.35
CA ALA A 129 12.11 -42.06 -52.65
C ALA A 129 12.27 -40.56 -53.02
N GLU A 130 11.20 -39.99 -53.60
CA GLU A 130 11.08 -38.59 -54.02
C GLU A 130 10.84 -37.65 -52.82
N GLU A 131 10.98 -36.34 -53.03
CA GLU A 131 10.55 -35.31 -52.06
C GLU A 131 9.09 -35.51 -51.68
N VAL A 132 8.80 -35.53 -50.37
CA VAL A 132 7.46 -35.80 -49.87
C VAL A 132 6.64 -34.50 -49.82
N PRO A 133 5.53 -34.39 -50.58
CA PRO A 133 4.70 -33.20 -50.55
C PRO A 133 4.14 -32.96 -49.14
N GLY A 134 4.29 -31.73 -48.65
CA GLY A 134 3.79 -31.34 -47.33
C GLY A 134 4.70 -31.72 -46.15
N TYR A 135 5.84 -32.39 -46.39
CA TYR A 135 6.85 -32.57 -45.36
C TYR A 135 7.64 -31.27 -45.15
N ASP A 136 7.61 -30.74 -43.93
CA ASP A 136 8.41 -29.59 -43.53
C ASP A 136 9.53 -30.00 -42.55
N ALA A 137 10.76 -30.05 -43.05
CA ALA A 137 11.93 -30.36 -42.22
C ALA A 137 12.21 -29.29 -41.12
N GLY A 138 11.66 -28.08 -41.27
CA GLY A 138 11.83 -26.97 -40.33
C GLY A 138 10.84 -26.94 -39.17
N ALA A 139 9.82 -27.81 -39.15
CA ALA A 139 8.78 -27.79 -38.12
C ALA A 139 9.32 -27.94 -36.69
N GLN A 140 10.41 -28.70 -36.51
CA GLN A 140 11.07 -28.85 -35.20
C GLN A 140 11.65 -27.52 -34.70
N SER A 141 12.31 -26.77 -35.58
CA SER A 141 12.84 -25.44 -35.24
C SER A 141 11.73 -24.42 -34.98
N ALA A 142 10.59 -24.54 -35.69
CA ALA A 142 9.40 -23.73 -35.41
C ALA A 142 8.82 -24.03 -34.02
N LEU A 143 8.76 -25.30 -33.62
CA LEU A 143 8.36 -25.70 -32.27
C LEU A 143 9.31 -25.16 -31.20
N GLU A 144 10.63 -25.26 -31.39
CA GLU A 144 11.62 -24.71 -30.47
C GLU A 144 11.48 -23.19 -30.32
N ALA A 145 11.23 -22.48 -31.42
CA ALA A 145 10.99 -21.04 -31.39
C ALA A 145 9.67 -20.70 -30.65
N ALA A 146 8.61 -21.46 -30.86
CA ALA A 146 7.32 -21.24 -30.20
C ALA A 146 7.39 -21.52 -28.68
N VAL A 147 8.11 -22.58 -28.27
CA VAL A 147 8.37 -22.87 -26.85
C VAL A 147 9.15 -21.73 -26.22
N LYS A 148 10.21 -21.26 -26.87
CA LYS A 148 11.00 -20.12 -26.38
C LYS A 148 10.14 -18.85 -26.24
N ALA A 149 9.28 -18.57 -27.23
CA ALA A 149 8.37 -17.42 -27.17
C ALA A 149 7.35 -17.52 -26.03
N PHE A 150 6.91 -18.74 -25.67
CA PHE A 150 6.05 -18.99 -24.52
C PHE A 150 6.77 -18.78 -23.19
N ASP A 151 8.00 -19.28 -23.06
CA ASP A 151 8.81 -19.11 -21.86
C ASP A 151 9.19 -17.64 -21.61
N GLU A 152 9.41 -16.87 -22.67
CA GLU A 152 9.77 -15.45 -22.63
C GLU A 152 8.55 -14.50 -22.68
N LEU A 153 7.32 -15.04 -22.62
CA LEU A 153 6.09 -14.26 -22.75
C LEU A 153 5.98 -13.19 -21.66
N LYS A 154 5.77 -11.95 -22.10
CA LYS A 154 5.42 -10.81 -21.25
C LYS A 154 4.00 -10.37 -21.56
N ILE A 155 3.18 -10.30 -20.52
CA ILE A 155 1.77 -9.93 -20.66
C ILE A 155 1.61 -8.47 -20.22
N SER A 156 1.50 -7.56 -21.19
CA SER A 156 1.45 -6.11 -20.97
C SER A 156 0.32 -5.67 -20.04
N VAL A 157 -0.79 -6.42 -20.02
CA VAL A 157 -1.94 -6.13 -19.15
C VAL A 157 -1.59 -6.22 -17.65
N LEU A 158 -0.55 -6.96 -17.29
CA LEU A 158 -0.09 -7.05 -15.90
C LEU A 158 0.58 -5.75 -15.45
N ASP A 159 1.22 -5.02 -16.36
CA ASP A 159 1.81 -3.71 -16.05
C ASP A 159 0.71 -2.70 -15.67
N LYS A 160 -0.43 -2.73 -16.38
CA LYS A 160 -1.60 -1.90 -16.04
C LYS A 160 -2.19 -2.20 -14.67
N VAL A 161 -2.09 -3.45 -14.20
CA VAL A 161 -2.50 -3.83 -12.84
C VAL A 161 -1.48 -3.35 -11.82
N ALA A 162 -0.19 -3.40 -12.14
CA ALA A 162 0.88 -2.92 -11.27
C ALA A 162 0.81 -1.41 -11.01
N ASP A 163 0.38 -0.63 -12.01
CA ASP A 163 0.18 0.83 -11.88
C ASP A 163 -0.88 1.20 -10.82
N LEU A 164 -1.71 0.26 -10.39
CA LEU A 164 -2.78 0.49 -9.39
C LEU A 164 -2.34 0.22 -7.95
N ILE A 165 -1.05 -0.05 -7.68
CA ILE A 165 -0.59 -0.50 -6.36
C ILE A 165 -0.82 0.53 -5.24
N GLU A 166 -0.74 1.82 -5.56
CA GLU A 166 -0.95 2.93 -4.62
C GLU A 166 -2.39 3.49 -4.68
N GLU A 167 -3.24 2.93 -5.54
CA GLU A 167 -4.60 3.43 -5.74
C GLU A 167 -5.57 2.93 -4.64
N PRO A 168 -6.53 3.75 -4.21
CA PRO A 168 -7.58 3.31 -3.27
C PRO A 168 -8.37 2.12 -3.82
N LEU A 169 -8.88 1.27 -2.91
CA LEU A 169 -9.67 0.09 -3.30
C LEU A 169 -10.87 0.42 -4.19
N SER A 170 -11.50 1.57 -3.96
CA SER A 170 -12.63 2.04 -4.76
C SER A 170 -12.27 2.21 -6.24
N VAL A 171 -11.08 2.76 -6.52
CA VAL A 171 -10.54 2.96 -7.86
C VAL A 171 -10.20 1.61 -8.49
N ILE A 172 -9.53 0.72 -7.74
CA ILE A 172 -9.16 -0.62 -8.22
C ILE A 172 -10.41 -1.41 -8.61
N ARG A 173 -11.45 -1.39 -7.78
CA ARG A 173 -12.73 -2.07 -8.07
C ARG A 173 -13.41 -1.52 -9.31
N GLN A 174 -13.48 -0.19 -9.43
CA GLN A 174 -14.06 0.45 -10.61
C GLN A 174 -13.34 0.00 -11.88
N ARG A 175 -12.00 -0.06 -11.86
CA ARG A 175 -11.20 -0.58 -12.98
C ARG A 175 -11.49 -2.05 -13.27
N SER A 176 -11.72 -2.85 -12.23
CA SER A 176 -12.01 -4.28 -12.40
C SER A 176 -13.37 -4.59 -13.04
N ASP A 177 -14.32 -3.67 -12.91
CA ASP A 177 -15.68 -3.79 -13.47
C ASP A 177 -15.77 -3.34 -14.94
N LEU A 178 -14.76 -2.63 -15.45
CA LEU A 178 -14.74 -2.16 -16.83
C LEU A 178 -14.44 -3.32 -17.82
N PRO A 179 -15.07 -3.32 -19.00
CA PRO A 179 -14.76 -4.29 -20.05
C PRO A 179 -13.31 -4.11 -20.52
N ILE A 180 -12.61 -5.24 -20.65
CA ILE A 180 -11.16 -5.34 -20.90
C ILE A 180 -10.80 -4.97 -22.36
N VAL A 181 -11.80 -4.91 -23.24
CA VAL A 181 -11.64 -4.57 -24.65
C VAL A 181 -12.50 -3.35 -24.95
N GLY A 182 -11.86 -2.18 -24.96
CA GLY A 182 -12.47 -0.90 -25.33
C GLY A 182 -11.58 0.27 -24.93
N ASP A 183 -10.73 0.69 -25.87
CA ASP A 183 -10.11 2.00 -26.00
C ASP A 183 -9.68 2.72 -24.70
N ASP A 184 -8.40 2.64 -24.39
CA ASP A 184 -7.72 3.52 -23.42
C ASP A 184 -7.83 5.03 -23.80
N ASP A 185 -8.41 5.38 -24.95
CA ASP A 185 -8.47 6.74 -25.48
C ASP A 185 -9.61 7.62 -24.90
N ASN A 186 -10.50 7.09 -24.05
CA ASN A 186 -11.67 7.87 -23.58
C ASN A 186 -11.80 8.05 -22.06
N ILE A 187 -10.79 7.72 -21.25
CA ILE A 187 -10.81 8.04 -19.82
C ILE A 187 -9.99 9.32 -19.55
N ALA A 188 -10.29 10.37 -20.31
CA ALA A 188 -9.97 11.74 -19.94
C ALA A 188 -11.29 12.51 -19.93
N GLN A 189 -11.63 13.07 -18.76
CA GLN A 189 -12.79 13.91 -18.44
C GLN A 189 -14.05 13.15 -17.99
N VAL A 190 -14.18 12.94 -16.68
CA VAL A 190 -15.27 13.52 -15.87
C VAL A 190 -14.69 13.89 -14.50
#